data_AF-A0A3M6YYY5-F1
#
_entry.id   AF-A0A3M6YYY5-F1
#
_cell.length_a   1.000
_cell.length_b   1.000
_cell.length_c   1.000
_cell.angle_alpha   90.00
_cell.angle_beta   90.00
_cell.angle_gamma   90.00
#
_symmetry.space_group_name_H-M   'P 1'
#
loop_
_entity.id
_entity.type
_entity.pdbx_description
1 polymer ?
#
loop_
_entity_poly.entity_id
_entity_poly.type
_entity_poly.pdbx_seq_one_letter_code
_entity_poly.pdbx_strand_id
1 'polypeptide(L)'
;MRTCADKCQNERMVLYAILALGSLFAESTFSGYGKRCAQIAKDAVADQTGNHHMSAVQARLLVGLYYFAKGSYDAAWDLNGAAMRACASTMLRYNTEAGCTDGRSARSLGRNEYLLNSHQLAECKRRTFWSAFMMELYDDSASCSVALQDVFLRLPCADDVFEQGLKSEAPYYNNDIIDPTSTILTPASPVSPLARLVLLVAIWSDVRSFTNRAVHRPDSSYREAYEAQYMETNTRLGTWSARLPDHLIYSETNLERSVLGGYAGVFITMHTLYHFILVRLNRYVRVAQMSEHMPRNIRRAHHHAQGLLSIISSVRELKRKVAEQVGNRHLESVPVTSFVGYAMISAIDVVSAGGFDSELRPSQDLINGGLELLRELAGYWNSARDQLRESELRFYQIQNICSRPYKAKGGAWLGREWGMKDPLEKEFIKVGHDCIYAAEGGGDDGYSRSYFDALRDSVQEPRSPARSRIASEHGRIT
;
A
#
# COMPACT_ATOMS: atom_id res chain seq x y z
N MET A 1 -12.62 7.41 -30.72
CA MET A 1 -13.89 7.93 -30.13
C MET A 1 -14.59 8.78 -31.18
N ARG A 2 -15.60 8.24 -31.87
CA ARG A 2 -16.58 9.09 -32.57
C ARG A 2 -17.24 9.96 -31.50
N THR A 3 -17.36 11.25 -31.76
CA THR A 3 -17.81 12.29 -30.82
C THR A 3 -19.20 11.94 -30.28
N CYS A 4 -19.26 11.43 -29.05
CA CYS A 4 -20.50 11.46 -28.28
C CYS A 4 -20.78 12.94 -28.00
N ALA A 5 -21.84 13.48 -28.61
CA ALA A 5 -22.21 14.90 -28.53
C ALA A 5 -22.44 15.34 -27.08
N ASP A 6 -22.82 14.39 -26.21
CA ASP A 6 -23.21 14.68 -24.83
C ASP A 6 -22.03 14.89 -23.88
N LYS A 7 -20.81 14.50 -24.27
CA LYS A 7 -19.62 14.64 -23.41
C LYS A 7 -18.94 15.99 -23.57
N CYS A 8 -18.84 16.74 -22.48
CA CYS A 8 -18.17 18.05 -22.47
C CYS A 8 -16.64 17.90 -22.52
N GLN A 9 -15.91 19.01 -22.72
CA GLN A 9 -14.46 18.99 -22.83
C GLN A 9 -13.77 18.42 -21.57
N ASN A 10 -14.26 18.78 -20.38
CA ASN A 10 -13.71 18.29 -19.11
C ASN A 10 -13.82 16.77 -18.96
N GLU A 11 -14.96 16.20 -19.40
CA GLU A 11 -15.19 14.76 -19.35
C GLU A 11 -14.33 14.02 -20.39
N ARG A 12 -14.09 14.62 -21.56
CA ARG A 12 -13.19 14.06 -22.59
C ARG A 12 -11.75 14.01 -22.10
N MET A 13 -11.29 15.03 -21.37
CA MET A 13 -9.96 15.05 -20.76
C MET A 13 -9.76 13.84 -19.83
N VAL A 14 -10.73 13.57 -18.95
CA VAL A 14 -10.69 12.39 -18.06
C VAL A 14 -10.72 11.09 -18.86
N LEU A 15 -11.52 11.01 -19.91
CA LEU A 15 -11.52 9.83 -20.78
C LEU A 15 -10.19 9.56 -21.46
N TYR A 16 -9.49 10.59 -21.94
CA TYR A 16 -8.14 10.42 -22.47
C TYR A 16 -7.17 9.93 -21.40
N ALA A 17 -7.28 10.43 -20.17
CA ALA A 17 -6.48 9.94 -19.04
C ALA A 17 -6.77 8.46 -18.71
N ILE A 18 -8.04 8.06 -18.70
CA ILE A 18 -8.45 6.65 -18.50
C ILE A 18 -7.89 5.76 -19.60
N LEU A 19 -8.00 6.17 -20.87
CA LEU A 19 -7.44 5.42 -22.00
C LEU A 19 -5.91 5.29 -21.93
N ALA A 20 -5.23 6.36 -21.51
CA ALA A 20 -3.79 6.35 -21.29
C ALA A 20 -3.40 5.32 -20.23
N LEU A 21 -4.02 5.38 -19.05
CA LEU A 21 -3.77 4.44 -17.94
C LEU A 21 -4.11 3.01 -18.35
N GLY A 22 -5.29 2.79 -18.94
CA GLY A 22 -5.75 1.47 -19.39
C GLY A 22 -4.83 0.84 -20.43
N SER A 23 -4.16 1.64 -21.27
CA SER A 23 -3.19 1.14 -22.25
C SER A 23 -1.97 0.44 -21.63
N LEU A 24 -1.69 0.68 -20.35
CA LEU A 24 -0.60 0.01 -19.63
C LEU A 24 -0.90 -1.46 -19.40
N PHE A 25 -2.17 -1.79 -19.14
CA PHE A 25 -2.62 -3.15 -18.86
C PHE A 25 -3.17 -3.87 -20.11
N ALA A 26 -3.19 -3.17 -21.24
CA ALA A 26 -3.59 -3.72 -22.53
C ALA A 26 -2.38 -4.30 -23.28
N GLU A 27 -2.64 -4.98 -24.40
CA GLU A 27 -1.60 -5.50 -25.29
C GLU A 27 -0.66 -4.38 -25.79
N SER A 28 0.60 -4.73 -26.07
CA SER A 28 1.66 -3.78 -26.45
C SER A 28 1.34 -2.95 -27.70
N THR A 29 0.47 -3.45 -28.57
CA THR A 29 -0.05 -2.78 -29.77
C THR A 29 -0.74 -1.45 -29.45
N PHE A 30 -1.34 -1.32 -28.25
CA PHE A 30 -2.04 -0.10 -27.83
C PHE A 30 -1.12 0.96 -27.21
N SER A 31 0.15 0.65 -26.96
CA SER A 31 1.10 1.54 -26.27
C SER A 31 1.25 2.90 -26.95
N GLY A 32 1.35 2.91 -28.28
CA GLY A 32 1.46 4.15 -29.07
C GLY A 32 0.21 5.03 -28.99
N TYR A 33 -0.98 4.41 -28.94
CA TYR A 33 -2.24 5.13 -28.74
C TYR A 33 -2.33 5.69 -27.31
N GLY A 34 -1.99 4.87 -26.32
CA GLY A 34 -1.92 5.26 -24.91
C GLY A 34 -1.03 6.48 -24.67
N LYS A 35 0.17 6.51 -25.26
CA LYS A 35 1.09 7.66 -25.19
C LYS A 35 0.47 8.94 -25.77
N ARG A 36 -0.26 8.85 -26.89
CA ARG A 36 -0.98 10.00 -27.47
C ARG A 36 -2.10 10.47 -26.54
N CYS A 37 -2.88 9.55 -25.98
CA CYS A 37 -3.92 9.89 -25.01
C CYS A 37 -3.35 10.57 -23.76
N ALA A 38 -2.21 10.08 -23.24
CA ALA A 38 -1.53 10.68 -22.09
C ALA A 38 -1.10 12.12 -22.38
N GLN A 39 -0.54 12.37 -23.57
CA GLN A 39 -0.12 13.70 -23.99
C GLN A 39 -1.32 14.64 -24.10
N ILE A 40 -2.40 14.23 -24.78
CA ILE A 40 -3.63 15.02 -24.91
C ILE A 40 -4.20 15.37 -23.52
N ALA A 41 -4.27 14.39 -22.61
CA ALA A 41 -4.78 14.62 -21.27
C ALA A 41 -3.87 15.54 -20.45
N LYS A 42 -2.54 15.40 -20.57
CA LYS A 42 -1.56 16.26 -19.90
C LYS A 42 -1.69 17.71 -20.36
N ASP A 43 -1.76 17.94 -21.68
CA ASP A 43 -1.88 19.28 -22.25
C ASP A 43 -3.20 19.93 -21.81
N ALA A 44 -4.31 19.17 -21.88
CA ALA A 44 -5.60 19.64 -21.37
C ALA A 44 -5.57 19.99 -19.88
N VAL A 45 -4.87 19.20 -19.05
CA VAL A 45 -4.70 19.48 -17.61
C VAL A 45 -3.87 20.75 -17.36
N ALA A 46 -2.85 21.00 -18.18
CA ALA A 46 -2.01 22.20 -18.09
C ALA A 46 -2.81 23.46 -18.45
N ASP A 47 -3.69 23.37 -19.44
CA ASP A 47 -4.61 24.46 -19.83
C ASP A 47 -5.65 24.77 -18.74
N GLN A 48 -5.89 23.86 -17.78
CA GLN A 48 -6.74 24.08 -16.61
C GLN A 48 -5.99 24.68 -15.39
N THR A 49 -4.88 25.39 -15.60
CA THR A 49 -4.17 26.05 -14.51
C THR A 49 -5.06 27.11 -13.86
N GLY A 50 -5.20 27.07 -12.53
CA GLY A 50 -6.09 27.96 -11.76
C GLY A 50 -7.57 27.56 -11.75
N ASN A 51 -7.99 26.64 -12.62
CA ASN A 51 -9.34 26.09 -12.66
C ASN A 51 -9.41 24.79 -11.84
N HIS A 52 -10.20 24.82 -10.76
CA HIS A 52 -10.40 23.66 -9.90
C HIS A 52 -11.82 23.12 -10.08
N HIS A 53 -11.93 21.91 -10.66
CA HIS A 53 -13.16 21.13 -10.75
C HIS A 53 -12.83 19.64 -10.66
N MET A 54 -13.83 18.80 -10.39
CA MET A 54 -13.63 17.38 -10.10
C MET A 54 -12.90 16.65 -11.23
N SER A 55 -13.35 16.84 -12.47
CA SER A 55 -12.74 16.21 -13.65
C SER A 55 -11.26 16.59 -13.84
N ALA A 56 -10.83 17.83 -13.54
CA ALA A 56 -9.42 18.21 -13.62
C ALA A 56 -8.56 17.53 -12.54
N VAL A 57 -9.11 17.37 -11.32
CA VAL A 57 -8.44 16.61 -10.26
C VAL A 57 -8.28 15.15 -10.66
N GLN A 58 -9.37 14.51 -11.12
CA GLN A 58 -9.35 13.12 -11.56
C GLN A 58 -8.39 12.89 -12.74
N ALA A 59 -8.37 13.79 -13.71
CA ALA A 59 -7.42 13.73 -14.82
C ALA A 59 -5.97 13.84 -14.33
N ARG A 60 -5.65 14.76 -13.40
CA ARG A 60 -4.31 14.87 -12.80
C ARG A 60 -3.87 13.57 -12.13
N LEU A 61 -4.73 12.95 -11.32
CA LEU A 61 -4.42 11.68 -10.64
C LEU A 61 -4.16 10.55 -11.66
N LEU A 62 -5.01 10.41 -12.68
CA LEU A 62 -4.89 9.36 -13.69
C LEU A 62 -3.65 9.53 -14.58
N VAL A 63 -3.38 10.77 -15.02
CA VAL A 63 -2.19 11.10 -15.81
C VAL A 63 -0.93 10.96 -14.96
N GLY A 64 -0.98 11.38 -13.69
CA GLY A 64 0.09 11.18 -12.72
C GLY A 64 0.45 9.71 -12.56
N LEU A 65 -0.56 8.85 -12.36
CA LEU A 65 -0.35 7.40 -12.26
C LEU A 65 0.21 6.79 -13.55
N TYR A 66 -0.20 7.27 -14.73
CA TYR A 66 0.40 6.86 -16.00
C TYR A 66 1.90 7.21 -16.07
N TYR A 67 2.27 8.44 -15.72
CA TYR A 67 3.68 8.87 -15.72
C TYR A 67 4.50 8.12 -14.67
N PHE A 68 3.92 7.86 -13.50
CA PHE A 68 4.53 7.02 -12.48
C PHE A 68 4.86 5.63 -13.03
N ALA A 69 3.89 4.99 -13.69
CA ALA A 69 4.08 3.68 -14.30
C ALA A 69 5.17 3.67 -15.39
N LYS A 70 5.37 4.80 -16.09
CA LYS A 70 6.45 4.96 -17.07
C LYS A 70 7.80 5.36 -16.46
N GLY A 71 7.89 5.61 -15.16
CA GLY A 71 9.11 6.03 -14.47
C GLY A 71 9.42 7.53 -14.56
N SER A 72 8.42 8.35 -14.94
CA SER A 72 8.53 9.81 -14.88
C SER A 72 8.03 10.28 -13.50
N TYR A 73 8.78 9.98 -12.45
CA TYR A 73 8.37 10.18 -11.06
C TYR A 73 8.14 11.65 -10.70
N ASP A 74 9.00 12.57 -11.13
CA ASP A 74 8.84 14.01 -10.87
C ASP A 74 7.53 14.55 -11.45
N ALA A 75 7.20 14.16 -12.69
CA ALA A 75 5.95 14.57 -13.33
C ALA A 75 4.72 13.99 -12.61
N ALA A 76 4.81 12.74 -12.14
CA ALA A 76 3.76 12.12 -11.35
C ALA A 76 3.56 12.83 -10.00
N TRP A 77 4.67 13.15 -9.32
CA TRP A 77 4.70 13.88 -8.06
C TRP A 77 4.02 15.26 -8.18
N ASP A 78 4.40 16.05 -9.19
CA ASP A 78 3.81 17.36 -9.44
C ASP A 78 2.29 17.29 -9.67
N LEU A 79 1.85 16.34 -10.51
CA LEU A 79 0.44 16.14 -10.83
C LEU A 79 -0.37 15.70 -9.61
N ASN A 80 0.15 14.75 -8.83
CA ASN A 80 -0.50 14.24 -7.63
C ASN A 80 -0.59 15.30 -6.54
N GLY A 81 0.50 16.05 -6.30
CA GLY A 81 0.52 17.17 -5.36
C GLY A 81 -0.46 18.28 -5.76
N ALA A 82 -0.52 18.62 -7.05
CA ALA A 82 -1.49 19.59 -7.57
C ALA A 82 -2.94 19.11 -7.40
N ALA A 83 -3.22 17.82 -7.63
CA ALA A 83 -4.54 17.23 -7.40
C ALA A 83 -4.95 17.29 -5.93
N MET A 84 -4.06 16.91 -5.01
CA MET A 84 -4.32 16.93 -3.57
C MET A 84 -4.58 18.35 -3.06
N ARG A 85 -3.76 19.32 -3.48
CA ARG A 85 -3.97 20.75 -3.13
C ARG A 85 -5.29 21.29 -3.70
N ALA A 86 -5.65 20.92 -4.93
CA ALA A 86 -6.92 21.32 -5.52
C ALA A 86 -8.11 20.77 -4.71
N CYS A 87 -8.08 19.50 -4.29
CA CYS A 87 -9.11 18.87 -3.45
C CYS A 87 -9.40 19.67 -2.17
N ALA A 88 -8.37 20.13 -1.46
CA ALA A 88 -8.53 20.88 -0.22
C ALA A 88 -8.53 22.40 -0.37
N SER A 89 -8.50 22.90 -1.61
CA SER A 89 -8.62 24.33 -1.88
C SER A 89 -9.94 24.89 -1.37
N THR A 90 -9.98 26.19 -1.10
CA THR A 90 -11.21 26.90 -0.72
C THR A 90 -12.29 26.85 -1.81
N MET A 91 -11.91 26.55 -3.06
CA MET A 91 -12.83 26.40 -4.19
C MET A 91 -13.57 25.06 -4.18
N LEU A 92 -12.86 23.95 -3.91
CA LEU A 92 -13.46 22.60 -3.95
C LEU A 92 -13.89 22.10 -2.57
N ARG A 93 -13.03 22.26 -1.55
CA ARG A 93 -13.28 21.84 -0.16
C ARG A 93 -13.71 20.37 -0.04
N TYR A 94 -13.17 19.49 -0.88
CA TYR A 94 -13.51 18.06 -0.88
C TYR A 94 -13.01 17.33 0.38
N ASN A 95 -12.14 17.95 1.17
CA ASN A 95 -11.82 17.51 2.53
C ASN A 95 -12.96 17.74 3.54
N THR A 96 -14.10 18.29 3.12
CA THR A 96 -15.26 18.56 3.99
C THR A 96 -16.55 18.05 3.34
N GLU A 97 -17.47 17.53 4.14
CA GLU A 97 -18.77 17.08 3.66
C GLU A 97 -19.57 18.18 2.95
N ALA A 98 -19.47 19.42 3.45
CA ALA A 98 -20.11 20.58 2.84
C ALA A 98 -19.61 20.82 1.40
N GLY A 99 -18.31 20.71 1.13
CA GLY A 99 -17.77 20.87 -0.23
C GLY A 99 -18.22 19.77 -1.20
N CYS A 100 -18.42 18.56 -0.70
CA CYS A 100 -18.94 17.45 -1.51
C CYS A 100 -20.43 17.61 -1.86
N THR A 101 -21.24 18.05 -0.90
CA THR A 101 -22.69 18.18 -1.05
C THR A 101 -23.13 19.51 -1.67
N ASP A 102 -22.26 20.52 -1.72
CA ASP A 102 -22.60 21.80 -2.32
C ASP A 102 -22.89 21.66 -3.83
N GLY A 103 -24.05 22.17 -4.24
CA GLY A 103 -24.55 22.16 -5.61
C GLY A 103 -23.97 23.27 -6.51
N ARG A 104 -22.98 24.04 -6.03
CA ARG A 104 -22.32 25.11 -6.82
C ARG A 104 -21.90 24.67 -8.23
N SER A 105 -21.37 23.46 -8.39
CA SER A 105 -20.95 22.92 -9.71
C SER A 105 -22.12 22.76 -10.69
N ALA A 106 -23.29 22.35 -10.21
CA ALA A 106 -24.48 22.16 -11.02
C ALA A 106 -25.05 23.49 -11.54
N ARG A 107 -24.97 24.54 -10.71
CA ARG A 107 -25.52 25.88 -11.02
C ARG A 107 -24.73 26.58 -12.13
N SER A 108 -23.43 26.30 -12.27
CA SER A 108 -22.57 26.94 -13.27
C SER A 108 -22.67 26.31 -14.66
N LEU A 109 -23.00 25.01 -14.76
CA LEU A 109 -22.97 24.26 -16.02
C LEU A 109 -24.36 23.89 -16.56
N GLY A 110 -25.43 24.20 -15.82
CA GLY A 110 -26.80 23.80 -16.16
C GLY A 110 -27.05 22.28 -16.15
N ARG A 111 -26.05 21.49 -15.73
CA ARG A 111 -26.09 20.04 -15.56
C ARG A 111 -25.04 19.57 -14.54
N ASN A 112 -25.23 18.39 -13.97
CA ASN A 112 -24.22 17.75 -13.14
C ASN A 112 -23.09 17.15 -13.98
N GLU A 113 -21.85 17.18 -13.46
CA GLU A 113 -20.71 16.49 -14.08
C GLU A 113 -21.02 14.99 -14.23
N TYR A 114 -20.66 14.42 -15.37
CA TYR A 114 -20.91 13.01 -15.72
C TYR A 114 -22.39 12.59 -15.71
N LEU A 115 -23.33 13.55 -15.70
CA LEU A 115 -24.77 13.31 -15.58
C LEU A 115 -25.17 12.54 -14.31
N LEU A 116 -24.35 12.59 -13.27
CA LEU A 116 -24.64 11.95 -11.99
C LEU A 116 -25.77 12.68 -11.26
N ASN A 117 -26.54 11.95 -10.47
CA ASN A 117 -27.48 12.59 -9.53
C ASN A 117 -26.70 13.28 -8.38
N SER A 118 -27.38 14.06 -7.55
CA SER A 118 -26.74 14.83 -6.47
C SER A 118 -25.98 13.96 -5.46
N HIS A 119 -26.53 12.80 -5.09
CA HIS A 119 -25.91 11.87 -4.14
C HIS A 119 -24.68 11.17 -4.73
N GLN A 120 -24.78 10.72 -5.98
CA GLN A 120 -23.66 10.15 -6.73
C GLN A 120 -22.55 11.18 -6.92
N LEU A 121 -22.89 12.41 -7.30
CA LEU A 121 -21.90 13.47 -7.48
C LEU A 121 -21.18 13.78 -6.16
N ALA A 122 -21.92 13.85 -5.04
CA ALA A 122 -21.31 14.04 -3.73
C ALA A 122 -20.34 12.91 -3.38
N GLU A 123 -20.73 11.65 -3.54
CA GLU A 123 -19.87 10.50 -3.31
C GLU A 123 -18.67 10.43 -4.26
N CYS A 124 -18.84 10.79 -5.53
CA CYS A 124 -17.75 10.88 -6.50
C CYS A 124 -16.67 11.89 -6.05
N LYS A 125 -17.09 13.04 -5.50
CA LYS A 125 -16.17 14.01 -4.89
C LYS A 125 -15.47 13.43 -3.65
N ARG A 126 -16.19 12.71 -2.77
CA ARG A 126 -15.58 12.03 -1.60
C ARG A 126 -14.50 11.04 -2.03
N ARG A 127 -14.82 10.16 -2.98
CA ARG A 127 -13.90 9.16 -3.54
C ARG A 127 -12.72 9.81 -4.25
N THR A 128 -12.91 10.97 -4.89
CA THR A 128 -11.83 11.75 -5.51
C THR A 128 -10.85 12.27 -4.46
N PHE A 129 -11.33 12.83 -3.35
CA PHE A 129 -10.48 13.23 -2.23
C PHE A 129 -9.68 12.06 -1.68
N TRP A 130 -10.36 10.95 -1.35
CA TRP A 130 -9.70 9.78 -0.79
C TRP A 130 -8.71 9.13 -1.77
N SER A 131 -8.99 9.16 -3.07
CA SER A 131 -8.05 8.70 -4.11
C SER A 131 -6.80 9.57 -4.18
N ALA A 132 -6.95 10.90 -4.07
CA ALA A 132 -5.81 11.81 -3.99
C ALA A 132 -4.98 11.55 -2.73
N PHE A 133 -5.65 11.36 -1.58
CA PHE A 133 -4.98 11.04 -0.31
C PHE A 133 -4.20 9.72 -0.39
N MET A 134 -4.75 8.69 -1.03
CA MET A 134 -4.07 7.40 -1.20
C MET A 134 -2.82 7.47 -2.08
N MET A 135 -2.59 8.56 -2.83
CA MET A 135 -1.33 8.72 -3.55
C MET A 135 -0.11 8.80 -2.63
N GLU A 136 -0.33 9.06 -1.33
CA GLU A 136 0.68 8.95 -0.26
C GLU A 136 1.31 7.54 -0.15
N LEU A 137 0.69 6.50 -0.72
CA LEU A 137 1.29 5.16 -0.79
C LEU A 137 2.48 5.06 -1.74
N TYR A 138 2.58 5.99 -2.71
CA TYR A 138 3.57 5.92 -3.78
C TYR A 138 4.71 6.93 -3.62
N ASP A 139 4.76 7.61 -2.48
CA ASP A 139 5.75 8.63 -2.20
C ASP A 139 6.44 8.41 -0.85
N ASP A 140 7.76 8.38 -0.90
CA ASP A 140 8.63 8.19 0.27
C ASP A 140 9.20 9.52 0.82
N SER A 141 8.87 10.65 0.20
CA SER A 141 9.25 11.99 0.65
C SER A 141 8.37 12.49 1.81
N ALA A 142 8.66 13.71 2.28
CA ALA A 142 7.86 14.32 3.34
C ALA A 142 6.42 14.56 2.85
N SER A 143 5.44 14.01 3.59
CA SER A 143 4.02 14.17 3.29
C SER A 143 3.68 15.64 3.05
N CYS A 144 3.25 15.93 1.83
CA CYS A 144 2.75 17.23 1.38
C CYS A 144 1.21 17.25 1.32
N SER A 145 0.55 16.29 1.99
CA SER A 145 -0.91 16.21 2.02
C SER A 145 -1.53 17.09 3.10
N VAL A 146 -2.86 17.17 3.00
CA VAL A 146 -3.75 17.75 4.00
C VAL A 146 -3.57 16.98 5.30
N ALA A 147 -3.37 17.69 6.40
CA ALA A 147 -3.31 17.05 7.71
C ALA A 147 -4.62 16.29 7.96
N LEU A 148 -4.52 15.05 8.46
CA LEU A 148 -5.71 14.21 8.70
C LEU A 148 -6.71 14.84 9.68
N GLN A 149 -6.24 15.72 10.56
CA GLN A 149 -7.08 16.52 11.46
C GLN A 149 -7.99 17.49 10.69
N ASP A 150 -7.56 17.97 9.52
CA ASP A 150 -8.32 18.88 8.64
C ASP A 150 -9.32 18.16 7.70
N VAL A 151 -9.52 16.85 7.90
CA VAL A 151 -10.43 16.03 7.09
C VAL A 151 -11.77 15.87 7.80
N PHE A 152 -12.76 16.66 7.39
CA PHE A 152 -14.14 16.64 7.90
C PHE A 152 -15.09 15.93 6.95
N LEU A 153 -14.71 14.72 6.51
CA LEU A 153 -15.33 14.02 5.39
C LEU A 153 -15.79 12.60 5.76
N ARG A 154 -16.87 12.13 5.14
CA ARG A 154 -17.27 10.71 5.19
C ARG A 154 -16.27 9.78 4.51
N LEU A 155 -16.15 8.58 5.07
CA LEU A 155 -15.52 7.47 4.37
C LEU A 155 -16.31 7.10 3.10
N PRO A 156 -15.66 6.53 2.07
CA PRO A 156 -16.36 6.05 0.88
C PRO A 156 -17.46 5.04 1.22
N CYS A 157 -18.67 5.23 0.70
CA CYS A 157 -19.77 4.29 0.93
C CYS A 157 -19.57 3.00 0.13
N ALA A 158 -20.40 1.99 0.41
CA ALA A 158 -20.46 0.77 -0.37
C ALA A 158 -20.78 1.07 -1.86
N ASP A 159 -20.27 0.24 -2.76
CA ASP A 159 -20.36 0.48 -4.20
C ASP A 159 -21.79 0.38 -4.72
N ASP A 160 -22.59 -0.54 -4.19
CA ASP A 160 -24.02 -0.68 -4.53
C ASP A 160 -24.84 0.56 -4.16
N VAL A 161 -24.55 1.20 -3.01
CA VAL A 161 -25.16 2.47 -2.60
C VAL A 161 -24.83 3.58 -3.60
N PHE A 162 -23.58 3.63 -4.07
CA PHE A 162 -23.14 4.60 -5.07
C PHE A 162 -23.78 4.37 -6.45
N GLU A 163 -23.78 3.12 -6.94
CA GLU A 163 -24.32 2.76 -8.26
C GLU A 163 -25.84 2.99 -8.34
N GLN A 164 -26.57 2.67 -7.26
CA GLN A 164 -28.01 2.97 -7.15
C GLN A 164 -28.30 4.47 -6.96
N GLY A 165 -27.26 5.26 -6.68
CA GLY A 165 -27.36 6.69 -6.46
C GLY A 165 -28.14 7.07 -5.20
N LEU A 166 -28.01 6.24 -4.17
CA LEU A 166 -28.60 6.46 -2.85
C LEU A 166 -27.70 7.39 -2.01
N LYS A 167 -28.30 8.00 -0.98
CA LYS A 167 -27.56 8.82 -0.02
C LYS A 167 -26.60 7.94 0.77
N SER A 168 -25.35 8.39 0.90
CA SER A 168 -24.34 7.73 1.73
C SER A 168 -24.64 7.94 3.23
N GLU A 169 -24.74 6.83 3.95
CA GLU A 169 -24.78 6.77 5.41
C GLU A 169 -23.46 6.24 6.00
N ALA A 170 -22.37 6.30 5.22
CA ALA A 170 -21.04 5.97 5.72
C ALA A 170 -20.65 6.92 6.86
N PRO A 171 -19.96 6.42 7.90
CA PRO A 171 -19.50 7.26 9.00
C PRO A 171 -18.42 8.25 8.52
N TYR A 172 -18.24 9.32 9.29
CA TYR A 172 -17.12 10.23 9.11
C TYR A 172 -15.78 9.56 9.41
N TYR A 173 -14.72 10.04 8.76
CA TYR A 173 -13.36 9.74 9.21
C TYR A 173 -13.18 10.27 10.64
N ASN A 174 -12.63 9.45 11.52
CA ASN A 174 -12.30 9.90 12.87
C ASN A 174 -11.03 10.75 12.81
N ASN A 175 -11.20 12.06 12.90
CA ASN A 175 -10.11 13.05 13.01
C ASN A 175 -9.93 13.57 14.44
N ASP A 176 -10.55 12.92 15.43
CA ASP A 176 -10.56 13.28 16.86
C ASP A 176 -11.24 14.63 17.19
N ILE A 177 -11.89 15.25 16.21
CA ILE A 177 -12.62 16.53 16.36
C ILE A 177 -14.12 16.33 16.14
N ILE A 178 -14.51 15.53 15.14
CA ILE A 178 -15.91 15.20 14.88
C ILE A 178 -16.49 14.42 16.06
N ASP A 179 -17.79 14.63 16.32
CA ASP A 179 -18.54 13.84 17.32
C ASP A 179 -18.26 12.34 17.15
N PRO A 180 -17.71 11.66 18.18
CA PRO A 180 -17.36 10.25 18.09
C PRO A 180 -18.51 9.37 17.62
N THR A 181 -19.76 9.69 17.95
CA THR A 181 -20.95 8.92 17.52
C THR A 181 -21.11 8.87 16.00
N SER A 182 -20.66 9.90 15.29
CA SER A 182 -20.72 10.02 13.83
C SER A 182 -19.55 9.33 13.11
N THR A 183 -18.57 8.82 13.87
CA THR A 183 -17.36 8.17 13.35
C THR A 183 -17.34 6.66 13.61
N ILE A 184 -18.38 6.12 14.25
CA ILE A 184 -18.45 4.71 14.63
C ILE A 184 -18.45 3.84 13.39
N LEU A 185 -17.38 3.05 13.24
CA LEU A 185 -17.22 2.07 12.17
C LEU A 185 -17.33 0.66 12.74
N THR A 186 -18.34 -0.09 12.28
CA THR A 186 -18.58 -1.49 12.64
C THR A 186 -18.37 -2.39 11.43
N PRO A 187 -18.30 -3.73 11.59
CA PRO A 187 -18.26 -4.64 10.45
C PRO A 187 -19.46 -4.48 9.50
N ALA A 188 -20.63 -4.09 10.02
CA ALA A 188 -21.86 -3.92 9.25
C ALA A 188 -22.03 -2.51 8.62
N SER A 189 -21.13 -1.57 8.88
CA SER A 189 -21.21 -0.22 8.32
C SER A 189 -21.20 -0.25 6.78
N PRO A 190 -22.01 0.58 6.09
CA PRO A 190 -22.18 0.57 4.64
C PRO A 190 -21.01 1.28 3.92
N VAL A 191 -19.80 0.78 4.11
CA VAL A 191 -18.56 1.34 3.54
C VAL A 191 -17.95 0.38 2.51
N SER A 192 -17.28 0.92 1.50
CA SER A 192 -16.56 0.09 0.52
C SER A 192 -15.28 -0.51 1.11
N PRO A 193 -14.72 -1.57 0.50
CA PRO A 193 -13.37 -2.05 0.83
C PRO A 193 -12.31 -0.93 0.78
N LEU A 194 -12.49 0.04 -0.12
CA LEU A 194 -11.60 1.20 -0.24
C LEU A 194 -11.54 2.04 1.04
N ALA A 195 -12.68 2.23 1.72
CA ALA A 195 -12.71 2.93 3.00
C ALA A 195 -11.83 2.24 4.05
N ARG A 196 -11.77 0.90 4.03
CA ARG A 196 -10.92 0.14 4.96
C ARG A 196 -9.44 0.30 4.62
N LEU A 197 -9.09 0.36 3.35
CA LEU A 197 -7.73 0.66 2.90
C LEU A 197 -7.30 2.07 3.31
N VAL A 198 -8.16 3.08 3.13
CA VAL A 198 -7.89 4.47 3.54
C VAL A 198 -7.45 4.57 5.01
N LEU A 199 -8.08 3.80 5.90
CA LEU A 199 -7.71 3.81 7.32
C LEU A 199 -6.31 3.25 7.57
N LEU A 200 -5.88 2.23 6.82
CA LEU A 200 -4.49 1.76 6.89
C LEU A 200 -3.52 2.78 6.30
N VAL A 201 -3.89 3.47 5.22
CA VAL A 201 -3.06 4.54 4.63
C VAL A 201 -2.86 5.68 5.63
N ALA A 202 -3.88 6.01 6.43
CA ALA A 202 -3.75 6.98 7.52
C ALA A 202 -2.73 6.51 8.58
N ILE A 203 -2.81 5.25 9.04
CA ILE A 203 -1.83 4.67 9.97
C ILE A 203 -0.42 4.68 9.37
N TRP A 204 -0.29 4.30 8.10
CA TRP A 204 0.97 4.34 7.36
C TRP A 204 1.57 5.75 7.33
N SER A 205 0.76 6.76 7.02
CA SER A 205 1.23 8.14 6.95
C SER A 205 1.82 8.62 8.29
N ASP A 206 1.23 8.21 9.42
CA ASP A 206 1.74 8.52 10.75
C ASP A 206 3.06 7.81 11.04
N VAL A 207 3.17 6.50 10.74
CA VAL A 207 4.42 5.73 10.90
C VAL A 207 5.54 6.31 10.04
N ARG A 208 5.27 6.57 8.76
CA ARG A 208 6.23 7.19 7.84
C ARG A 208 6.67 8.57 8.35
N SER A 209 5.73 9.41 8.79
CA SER A 209 6.04 10.73 9.35
C SER A 209 6.89 10.63 10.62
N PHE A 210 6.60 9.67 11.50
CA PHE A 210 7.40 9.42 12.68
C PHE A 210 8.83 9.00 12.32
N THR A 211 8.97 8.02 11.42
CA THR A 211 10.27 7.50 10.97
C THR A 211 11.11 8.58 10.29
N ASN A 212 10.51 9.38 9.39
CA ASN A 212 11.22 10.46 8.70
C ASN A 212 11.68 11.55 9.68
N ARG A 213 10.91 11.84 10.72
CA ARG A 213 11.26 12.84 11.76
C ARG A 213 12.19 12.28 12.84
N ALA A 214 12.37 10.97 12.94
CA ALA A 214 13.17 10.31 13.98
C ALA A 214 14.59 10.88 14.09
N VAL A 215 15.18 11.23 12.94
CA VAL A 215 16.54 11.79 12.80
C VAL A 215 16.69 13.18 13.41
N HIS A 216 15.58 13.88 13.64
CA HIS A 216 15.54 15.22 14.22
C HIS A 216 15.07 15.21 15.68
N ARG A 217 14.73 14.04 16.24
CA ARG A 217 14.28 13.91 17.62
C ARG A 217 15.48 13.86 18.57
N PRO A 218 15.44 14.59 19.71
CA PRO A 218 16.47 14.49 20.73
C PRO A 218 16.63 13.06 21.28
N ASP A 219 17.87 12.69 21.58
CA ASP A 219 18.21 11.35 22.10
C ASP A 219 17.51 11.05 23.43
N SER A 220 17.37 12.06 24.28
CA SER A 220 16.78 11.95 25.62
C SER A 220 15.29 11.57 25.59
N SER A 221 14.56 11.91 24.54
CA SER A 221 13.12 11.65 24.41
C SER A 221 12.76 10.62 23.34
N TYR A 222 13.73 10.17 22.53
CA TYR A 222 13.45 9.29 21.39
C TYR A 222 12.80 7.97 21.80
N ARG A 223 13.31 7.32 22.85
CA ARG A 223 12.81 6.01 23.30
C ARG A 223 11.35 6.07 23.72
N GLU A 224 11.01 7.01 24.59
CA GLU A 224 9.64 7.22 25.06
C GLU A 224 8.70 7.53 23.88
N ALA A 225 9.12 8.43 22.99
CA ALA A 225 8.35 8.78 21.81
C ALA A 225 8.14 7.58 20.86
N TYR A 226 9.15 6.73 20.69
CA TYR A 226 9.04 5.52 19.89
C TYR A 226 8.09 4.51 20.53
N GLU A 227 8.20 4.22 21.82
CA GLU A 227 7.31 3.25 22.49
C GLU A 227 5.86 3.72 22.47
N ALA A 228 5.61 5.02 22.67
CA ALA A 228 4.28 5.60 22.51
C ALA A 228 3.73 5.40 21.08
N GLN A 229 4.54 5.71 20.05
CA GLN A 229 4.17 5.48 18.65
C GLN A 229 3.92 3.99 18.36
N TYR A 230 4.76 3.11 18.91
CA TYR A 230 4.66 1.66 18.74
C TYR A 230 3.35 1.12 19.32
N MET A 231 3.02 1.51 20.56
CA MET A 231 1.78 1.10 21.23
C MET A 231 0.55 1.62 20.48
N GLU A 232 0.56 2.90 20.08
CA GLU A 232 -0.55 3.52 19.36
C GLU A 232 -0.78 2.84 17.99
N THR A 233 0.30 2.61 17.24
CA THR A 233 0.22 1.96 15.92
C THR A 233 -0.36 0.55 16.04
N ASN A 234 0.13 -0.25 16.99
CA ASN A 234 -0.39 -1.60 17.21
C ASN A 234 -1.86 -1.59 17.66
N THR A 235 -2.26 -0.63 18.49
CA THR A 235 -3.65 -0.47 18.95
C THR A 235 -4.58 -0.13 17.78
N ARG A 236 -4.19 0.81 16.91
CA ARG A 236 -4.96 1.20 15.73
C ARG A 236 -5.06 0.06 14.71
N LEU A 237 -3.98 -0.67 14.47
CA LEU A 237 -3.98 -1.85 13.59
C LEU A 237 -4.84 -2.99 14.14
N GLY A 238 -4.77 -3.26 15.45
CA GLY A 238 -5.63 -4.23 16.11
C GLY A 238 -7.12 -3.84 16.04
N THR A 239 -7.43 -2.56 16.25
CA THR A 239 -8.79 -2.02 16.11
C THR A 239 -9.30 -2.12 14.68
N TRP A 240 -8.45 -1.79 13.69
CA TRP A 240 -8.77 -1.94 12.28
C TRP A 240 -9.12 -3.39 11.95
N SER A 241 -8.27 -4.35 12.37
CA SER A 241 -8.48 -5.77 12.12
C SER A 241 -9.76 -6.30 12.77
N ALA A 242 -10.07 -5.87 13.99
CA ALA A 242 -11.27 -6.29 14.71
C ALA A 242 -12.58 -5.74 14.11
N ARG A 243 -12.50 -4.68 13.30
CA ARG A 243 -13.66 -4.03 12.67
C ARG A 243 -13.90 -4.50 11.23
N LEU A 244 -13.10 -5.43 10.70
CA LEU A 244 -13.31 -5.96 9.36
C LEU A 244 -14.57 -6.84 9.31
N PRO A 245 -15.39 -6.73 8.25
CA PRO A 245 -16.41 -7.72 7.96
C PRO A 245 -15.79 -9.06 7.54
N ASP A 246 -16.52 -10.15 7.73
CA ASP A 246 -16.06 -11.53 7.51
C ASP A 246 -15.40 -11.74 6.14
N HIS A 247 -15.93 -11.12 5.09
CA HIS A 247 -15.42 -11.27 3.72
C HIS A 247 -14.12 -10.49 3.45
N LEU A 248 -13.73 -9.56 4.32
CA LEU A 248 -12.47 -8.80 4.23
C LEU A 248 -11.39 -9.32 5.18
N ILE A 249 -11.71 -10.20 6.11
CA ILE A 249 -10.71 -10.88 6.96
C ILE A 249 -9.80 -11.72 6.06
N TYR A 250 -8.48 -11.66 6.30
CA TYR A 250 -7.55 -12.45 5.49
C TYR A 250 -7.80 -13.95 5.67
N SER A 251 -8.08 -14.63 4.57
CA SER A 251 -8.06 -16.08 4.42
C SER A 251 -7.92 -16.41 2.93
N GLU A 252 -7.43 -17.60 2.59
CA GLU A 252 -7.32 -18.02 1.19
C GLU A 252 -8.70 -18.05 0.51
N THR A 253 -9.74 -18.47 1.24
CA THR A 253 -11.14 -18.45 0.76
C THR A 253 -11.64 -17.04 0.47
N ASN A 254 -11.32 -16.06 1.32
CA ASN A 254 -11.70 -14.67 1.06
C ASN A 254 -10.86 -14.03 -0.03
N LEU A 255 -9.59 -14.44 -0.19
CA LEU A 255 -8.77 -14.04 -1.32
C LEU A 255 -9.39 -14.51 -2.64
N GLU A 256 -9.78 -15.78 -2.73
CA GLU A 256 -10.55 -16.34 -3.86
C GLU A 256 -11.83 -15.56 -4.12
N ARG A 257 -12.63 -15.32 -3.08
CA ARG A 257 -13.86 -14.52 -3.17
C ARG A 257 -13.60 -13.09 -3.66
N SER A 258 -12.49 -12.48 -3.25
CA SER A 258 -12.14 -11.11 -3.66
C SER A 258 -11.83 -11.01 -5.15
N VAL A 259 -11.26 -12.06 -5.74
CA VAL A 259 -10.99 -12.14 -7.18
C VAL A 259 -12.30 -12.26 -7.94
N LEU A 260 -13.19 -13.16 -7.52
CA LEU A 260 -14.52 -13.34 -8.14
C LEU A 260 -15.39 -12.08 -8.01
N GLY A 261 -15.25 -11.35 -6.90
CA GLY A 261 -15.98 -10.10 -6.65
C GLY A 261 -15.37 -8.85 -7.29
N GLY A 262 -14.23 -8.96 -7.97
CA GLY A 262 -13.60 -7.82 -8.66
C GLY A 262 -12.93 -6.79 -7.75
N TYR A 263 -12.68 -7.10 -6.47
CA TYR A 263 -12.03 -6.21 -5.49
C TYR A 263 -10.69 -6.73 -4.94
N ALA A 264 -10.13 -7.77 -5.55
CA ALA A 264 -8.86 -8.39 -5.14
C ALA A 264 -7.70 -7.39 -5.02
N GLY A 265 -7.60 -6.40 -5.91
CA GLY A 265 -6.53 -5.40 -5.84
C GLY A 265 -6.51 -4.65 -4.51
N VAL A 266 -7.69 -4.22 -4.01
CA VAL A 266 -7.84 -3.56 -2.71
C VAL A 266 -7.58 -4.55 -1.57
N PHE A 267 -8.10 -5.78 -1.69
CA PHE A 267 -7.92 -6.84 -0.67
C PHE A 267 -6.45 -7.21 -0.47
N ILE A 268 -5.69 -7.39 -1.56
CA ILE A 268 -4.26 -7.68 -1.51
C ILE A 268 -3.50 -6.47 -0.94
N THR A 269 -3.82 -5.26 -1.41
CA THR A 269 -3.16 -4.03 -0.97
C THR A 269 -3.36 -3.79 0.53
N MET A 270 -4.56 -3.98 1.08
CA MET A 270 -4.79 -3.74 2.50
C MET A 270 -4.02 -4.72 3.41
N HIS A 271 -4.00 -6.01 3.06
CA HIS A 271 -3.30 -7.00 3.89
C HIS A 271 -1.77 -6.90 3.74
N THR A 272 -1.27 -6.61 2.54
CA THR A 272 0.17 -6.34 2.35
C THR A 272 0.59 -5.05 3.04
N LEU A 273 -0.22 -3.98 3.00
CA LEU A 273 0.03 -2.72 3.71
C LEU A 273 0.04 -2.91 5.24
N TYR A 274 -0.88 -3.72 5.80
CA TYR A 274 -0.88 -4.07 7.22
C TYR A 274 0.48 -4.63 7.67
N HIS A 275 1.00 -5.62 6.94
CA HIS A 275 2.29 -6.20 7.22
C HIS A 275 3.43 -5.21 6.98
N PHE A 276 3.38 -4.44 5.89
CA PHE A 276 4.39 -3.45 5.55
C PHE A 276 4.53 -2.37 6.62
N ILE A 277 3.42 -1.83 7.16
CA ILE A 277 3.44 -0.85 8.26
C ILE A 277 4.23 -1.42 9.45
N LEU A 278 4.01 -2.68 9.79
CA LEU A 278 4.68 -3.33 10.93
C LEU A 278 6.14 -3.66 10.62
N VAL A 279 6.50 -4.02 9.39
CA VAL A 279 7.90 -4.11 8.96
C VAL A 279 8.58 -2.75 9.15
N ARG A 280 7.99 -1.68 8.63
CA ARG A 280 8.54 -0.32 8.68
C ARG A 280 8.68 0.22 10.10
N LEU A 281 7.65 0.03 10.94
CA LEU A 281 7.67 0.45 12.35
C LEU A 281 8.81 -0.22 13.13
N ASN A 282 9.04 -1.51 12.90
CA ASN A 282 10.01 -2.29 13.68
C ASN A 282 11.43 -2.19 13.13
N ARG A 283 11.62 -2.11 11.81
CA ARG A 283 12.95 -2.06 11.18
C ARG A 283 13.67 -0.73 11.43
N TYR A 284 12.98 0.39 11.20
CA TYR A 284 13.62 1.70 11.17
C TYR A 284 13.60 2.40 12.52
N VAL A 285 14.57 2.02 13.37
CA VAL A 285 14.74 2.55 14.73
C VAL A 285 16.16 3.01 14.99
N ARG A 286 16.34 3.99 15.88
CA ARG A 286 17.67 4.43 16.31
C ARG A 286 18.29 3.40 17.24
N VAL A 287 19.15 2.55 16.70
CA VAL A 287 19.77 1.39 17.36
C VAL A 287 20.38 1.77 18.70
N ALA A 288 21.16 2.85 18.74
CA ALA A 288 21.85 3.31 19.96
C ALA A 288 20.90 3.66 21.12
N GLN A 289 19.69 4.13 20.83
CA GLN A 289 18.69 4.49 21.84
C GLN A 289 17.73 3.35 22.18
N MET A 290 17.69 2.30 21.35
CA MET A 290 16.67 1.24 21.37
C MET A 290 17.24 -0.17 21.61
N SER A 291 18.48 -0.29 22.08
CA SER A 291 19.18 -1.58 22.25
C SER A 291 18.34 -2.65 22.98
N GLU A 292 17.66 -2.27 24.06
CA GLU A 292 16.80 -3.18 24.86
C GLU A 292 15.60 -3.74 24.06
N HIS A 293 15.07 -2.98 23.10
CA HIS A 293 13.90 -3.36 22.31
C HIS A 293 14.27 -3.96 20.95
N MET A 294 15.54 -3.99 20.57
CA MET A 294 15.96 -4.56 19.28
C MET A 294 15.52 -6.00 19.09
N PRO A 295 15.62 -6.91 20.08
CA PRO A 295 15.22 -8.30 19.85
C PRO A 295 13.74 -8.42 19.47
N ARG A 296 12.86 -7.67 20.17
CA ARG A 296 11.42 -7.58 19.82
C ARG A 296 11.25 -7.07 18.40
N ASN A 297 11.90 -5.97 18.07
CA ASN A 297 11.74 -5.28 16.79
C ASN A 297 12.23 -6.16 15.62
N ILE A 298 13.40 -6.77 15.73
CA ILE A 298 13.96 -7.67 14.71
C ILE A 298 13.01 -8.85 14.46
N ARG A 299 12.56 -9.53 15.54
CA ARG A 299 11.59 -10.64 15.43
C ARG A 299 10.28 -10.21 14.77
N ARG A 300 9.75 -9.06 15.17
CA ARG A 300 8.49 -8.51 14.63
C ARG A 300 8.62 -8.15 13.16
N ALA A 301 9.69 -7.49 12.75
CA ALA A 301 9.96 -7.16 11.36
C ALA A 301 10.07 -8.44 10.51
N HIS A 302 10.83 -9.43 10.97
CA HIS A 302 10.99 -10.71 10.27
C HIS A 302 9.66 -11.46 10.13
N HIS A 303 8.89 -11.58 11.22
CA HIS A 303 7.57 -12.22 11.20
C HIS A 303 6.61 -11.55 10.20
N HIS A 304 6.55 -10.22 10.18
CA HIS A 304 5.66 -9.52 9.26
C HIS A 304 6.13 -9.57 7.81
N ALA A 305 7.44 -9.55 7.56
CA ALA A 305 8.00 -9.74 6.22
C ALA A 305 7.67 -11.14 5.67
N GLN A 306 7.83 -12.19 6.48
CA GLN A 306 7.41 -13.55 6.11
C GLN A 306 5.90 -13.62 5.84
N GLY A 307 5.08 -13.02 6.70
CA GLY A 307 3.63 -12.96 6.52
C GLY A 307 3.22 -12.27 5.21
N LEU A 308 3.92 -11.18 4.86
CA LEU A 308 3.72 -10.48 3.59
C LEU A 308 4.04 -11.39 2.40
N LEU A 309 5.22 -12.02 2.36
CA LEU A 309 5.59 -12.92 1.26
C LEU A 309 4.71 -14.18 1.20
N SER A 310 4.15 -14.60 2.33
CA SER A 310 3.17 -15.69 2.38
C SER A 310 1.87 -15.30 1.68
N ILE A 311 1.36 -14.08 1.91
CA ILE A 311 0.19 -13.54 1.17
C ILE A 311 0.47 -13.54 -0.34
N ILE A 312 1.65 -13.08 -0.75
CA ILE A 312 2.05 -13.05 -2.16
C ILE A 312 2.12 -14.47 -2.76
N SER A 313 2.61 -15.43 -1.99
CA SER A 313 2.65 -16.84 -2.39
C SER A 313 1.23 -17.41 -2.60
N SER A 314 0.28 -17.09 -1.71
CA SER A 314 -1.13 -17.49 -1.87
C SER A 314 -1.79 -16.83 -3.09
N VAL A 315 -1.50 -15.55 -3.36
CA VAL A 315 -1.99 -14.85 -4.57
C VAL A 315 -1.50 -15.54 -5.84
N ARG A 316 -0.19 -15.85 -5.90
CA ARG A 316 0.41 -16.56 -7.02
C ARG A 316 -0.24 -17.93 -7.25
N GLU A 317 -0.38 -18.72 -6.19
CA GLU A 317 -0.96 -20.06 -6.28
C GLU A 317 -2.41 -20.01 -6.76
N LEU A 318 -3.18 -19.03 -6.28
CA LEU A 318 -4.55 -18.81 -6.77
C LEU A 318 -4.56 -18.46 -8.27
N LYS A 319 -3.70 -17.54 -8.72
CA LYS A 319 -3.62 -17.18 -10.14
C LYS A 319 -3.27 -18.37 -11.01
N ARG A 320 -2.34 -19.23 -10.57
CA ARG A 320 -1.97 -20.47 -11.25
C ARG A 320 -3.17 -21.43 -11.38
N LYS A 321 -3.87 -21.70 -10.27
CA LYS A 321 -5.08 -22.55 -10.25
C LYS A 321 -6.16 -22.05 -11.21
N VAL A 322 -6.40 -20.74 -11.23
CA VAL A 322 -7.40 -20.14 -12.11
C VAL A 322 -6.99 -20.25 -13.58
N ALA A 323 -5.72 -19.98 -13.91
CA ALA A 323 -5.21 -20.10 -15.27
C ALA A 323 -5.36 -21.53 -15.81
N GLU A 324 -5.12 -22.54 -14.96
CA GLU A 324 -5.29 -23.96 -15.29
C GLU A 324 -6.78 -24.35 -15.51
N GLN A 325 -7.72 -23.76 -14.76
CA GLN A 325 -9.14 -24.15 -14.81
C GLN A 325 -9.95 -23.50 -15.94
N VAL A 326 -9.69 -22.24 -16.27
CA VAL A 326 -10.60 -21.46 -17.12
C VAL A 326 -10.10 -21.34 -18.56
N GLY A 327 -8.82 -21.62 -18.85
CA GLY A 327 -8.25 -21.48 -20.21
C GLY A 327 -8.43 -20.08 -20.83
N ASN A 328 -8.84 -19.08 -20.04
CA ASN A 328 -9.35 -17.80 -20.50
C ASN A 328 -8.60 -16.65 -19.81
N ARG A 329 -8.10 -15.73 -20.64
CA ARG A 329 -7.19 -14.62 -20.32
C ARG A 329 -7.79 -13.51 -19.46
N HIS A 330 -9.07 -13.61 -19.08
CA HIS A 330 -9.78 -12.51 -18.42
C HIS A 330 -9.50 -12.37 -16.92
N LEU A 331 -8.97 -13.39 -16.24
CA LEU A 331 -8.53 -13.31 -14.84
C LEU A 331 -7.01 -13.10 -14.68
N GLU A 332 -6.24 -13.04 -15.78
CA GLU A 332 -4.79 -12.75 -15.77
C GLU A 332 -4.50 -11.33 -15.23
N SER A 333 -5.48 -10.43 -15.26
CA SER A 333 -5.37 -9.04 -14.82
C SER A 333 -6.08 -8.81 -13.50
N VAL A 334 -5.70 -9.50 -12.41
CA VAL A 334 -5.91 -8.91 -11.07
C VAL A 334 -4.92 -7.75 -10.97
N PRO A 335 -5.35 -6.48 -11.10
CA PRO A 335 -4.41 -5.38 -11.13
C PRO A 335 -3.84 -5.24 -9.72
N VAL A 336 -2.60 -5.68 -9.56
CA VAL A 336 -1.83 -5.47 -8.34
C VAL A 336 -1.22 -4.08 -8.42
N THR A 337 -1.41 -3.30 -7.36
CA THR A 337 -0.92 -1.92 -7.28
C THR A 337 0.61 -1.89 -7.24
N SER A 338 1.24 -0.84 -7.76
CA SER A 338 2.70 -0.68 -7.67
C SER A 338 3.22 -0.65 -6.23
N PHE A 339 2.37 -0.27 -5.27
CA PHE A 339 2.67 -0.32 -3.84
C PHE A 339 3.07 -1.72 -3.38
N VAL A 340 2.41 -2.77 -3.88
CA VAL A 340 2.75 -4.15 -3.51
C VAL A 340 4.18 -4.49 -3.92
N GLY A 341 4.70 -3.91 -5.00
CA GLY A 341 6.11 -4.00 -5.38
C GLY A 341 7.05 -3.44 -4.31
N TYR A 342 6.77 -2.24 -3.79
CA TYR A 342 7.53 -1.65 -2.67
C TYR A 342 7.44 -2.49 -1.40
N ALA A 343 6.25 -2.99 -1.10
CA ALA A 343 6.02 -3.83 0.07
C ALA A 343 6.80 -5.16 -0.04
N MET A 344 6.87 -5.74 -1.24
CA MET A 344 7.64 -6.95 -1.52
C MET A 344 9.15 -6.74 -1.40
N ILE A 345 9.73 -5.70 -1.99
CA ILE A 345 11.18 -5.46 -1.86
C ILE A 345 11.58 -5.27 -0.40
N SER A 346 10.76 -4.56 0.40
CA SER A 346 11.00 -4.40 1.83
C SER A 346 10.96 -5.72 2.58
N ALA A 347 9.99 -6.58 2.29
CA ALA A 347 9.90 -7.91 2.89
C ALA A 347 11.04 -8.85 2.45
N ILE A 348 11.40 -8.83 1.16
CA ILE A 348 12.55 -9.58 0.62
C ILE A 348 13.82 -9.11 1.32
N ASP A 349 14.02 -7.81 1.49
CA ASP A 349 15.22 -7.27 2.13
C ASP A 349 15.38 -7.75 3.58
N VAL A 350 14.28 -7.83 4.35
CA VAL A 350 14.30 -8.35 5.73
C VAL A 350 14.51 -9.87 5.76
N VAL A 351 13.74 -10.64 4.98
CA VAL A 351 13.84 -12.13 4.96
C VAL A 351 15.18 -12.60 4.42
N SER A 352 15.81 -11.80 3.55
CA SER A 352 17.12 -12.10 2.99
C SER A 352 18.30 -11.55 3.80
N ALA A 353 18.05 -10.79 4.87
CA ALA A 353 19.12 -10.22 5.70
C ALA A 353 19.96 -11.30 6.39
N GLY A 354 19.32 -12.41 6.80
CA GLY A 354 20.00 -13.56 7.36
C GLY A 354 19.09 -14.40 8.26
N GLY A 355 19.58 -15.57 8.65
CA GLY A 355 18.88 -16.49 9.54
C GLY A 355 19.72 -17.73 9.84
N PHE A 356 19.07 -18.78 10.35
CA PHE A 356 19.73 -20.07 10.57
C PHE A 356 19.84 -20.88 9.28
N ASP A 357 20.77 -21.83 9.25
CA ASP A 357 20.97 -22.76 8.13
C ASP A 357 19.69 -23.50 7.74
N SER A 358 18.88 -23.89 8.73
CA SER A 358 17.59 -24.53 8.55
C SER A 358 16.54 -23.65 7.85
N GLU A 359 16.69 -22.32 7.93
CA GLU A 359 15.77 -21.34 7.35
C GLU A 359 16.22 -20.84 5.98
N LEU A 360 17.47 -21.12 5.57
CA LEU A 360 18.03 -20.63 4.31
C LEU A 360 17.19 -21.05 3.08
N ARG A 361 16.81 -22.32 2.99
CA ARG A 361 15.99 -22.84 1.89
C ARG A 361 14.55 -22.31 1.94
N PRO A 362 13.83 -22.37 3.08
CA PRO A 362 12.54 -21.71 3.22
C PRO A 362 12.54 -20.22 2.82
N SER A 363 13.55 -19.45 3.24
CA SER A 363 13.69 -18.04 2.86
C SER A 363 13.92 -17.89 1.36
N GLN A 364 14.75 -18.75 0.75
CA GLN A 364 14.95 -18.77 -0.70
C GLN A 364 13.63 -19.01 -1.45
N ASP A 365 12.83 -19.98 -1.03
CA ASP A 365 11.55 -20.32 -1.68
C ASP A 365 10.53 -19.18 -1.55
N LEU A 366 10.43 -18.55 -0.38
CA LEU A 366 9.58 -17.38 -0.16
C LEU A 366 9.98 -16.20 -1.06
N ILE A 367 11.27 -15.92 -1.19
CA ILE A 367 11.79 -14.86 -2.06
C ILE A 367 11.48 -15.18 -3.53
N ASN A 368 11.68 -16.43 -3.97
CA ASN A 368 11.35 -16.83 -5.33
C ASN A 368 9.87 -16.61 -5.66
N GLY A 369 8.97 -16.93 -4.71
CA GLY A 369 7.53 -16.63 -4.86
C GLY A 369 7.24 -15.14 -5.07
N GLY A 370 7.94 -14.26 -4.35
CA GLY A 370 7.85 -12.81 -4.54
C GLY A 370 8.39 -12.33 -5.89
N LEU A 371 9.50 -12.89 -6.36
CA LEU A 371 10.11 -12.55 -7.66
C LEU A 371 9.16 -12.83 -8.84
N GLU A 372 8.41 -13.93 -8.79
CA GLU A 372 7.46 -14.26 -9.85
C GLU A 372 6.38 -13.18 -10.00
N LEU A 373 5.84 -12.64 -8.89
CA LEU A 373 4.87 -11.54 -8.96
C LEU A 373 5.54 -10.21 -9.35
N LEU A 374 6.78 -9.95 -8.91
CA LEU A 374 7.54 -8.78 -9.34
C LEU A 374 7.77 -8.76 -10.85
N ARG A 375 8.01 -9.92 -11.49
CA ARG A 375 8.14 -10.03 -12.96
C ARG A 375 6.87 -9.61 -13.69
N GLU A 376 5.71 -9.96 -13.13
CA GLU A 376 4.44 -9.52 -13.68
C GLU A 376 4.26 -8.00 -13.52
N LEU A 377 4.50 -7.47 -12.32
CA LEU A 377 4.41 -6.03 -12.04
C LEU A 377 5.37 -5.22 -12.92
N ALA A 378 6.56 -5.74 -13.19
CA ALA A 378 7.58 -5.14 -14.07
C ALA A 378 7.10 -4.98 -15.52
N GLY A 379 6.07 -5.73 -15.93
CA GLY A 379 5.39 -5.51 -17.22
C GLY A 379 4.71 -4.14 -17.31
N TYR A 380 4.19 -3.64 -16.19
CA TYR A 380 3.31 -2.47 -16.12
C TYR A 380 3.94 -1.27 -15.43
N TRP A 381 4.74 -1.51 -14.39
CA TRP A 381 5.28 -0.50 -13.49
C TRP A 381 6.79 -0.42 -13.62
N ASN A 382 7.32 0.75 -13.97
CA ASN A 382 8.77 0.96 -14.07
C ASN A 382 9.47 0.70 -12.72
N SER A 383 8.89 1.16 -11.60
CA SER A 383 9.44 0.89 -10.25
C SER A 383 9.61 -0.60 -9.95
N ALA A 384 8.68 -1.44 -10.43
CA ALA A 384 8.76 -2.88 -10.25
C ALA A 384 9.91 -3.53 -11.04
N ARG A 385 10.38 -2.91 -12.15
CA ARG A 385 11.55 -3.40 -12.90
C ARG A 385 12.83 -3.22 -12.10
N ASP A 386 13.00 -2.06 -11.49
CA ASP A 386 14.15 -1.78 -10.63
C ASP A 386 14.11 -2.68 -9.39
N GLN A 387 12.93 -2.80 -8.75
CA GLN A 387 12.73 -3.69 -7.61
C GLN A 387 13.01 -5.15 -7.94
N LEU A 388 12.55 -5.63 -9.10
CA LEU A 388 12.82 -6.97 -9.59
C LEU A 388 14.32 -7.20 -9.75
N ARG A 389 15.03 -6.28 -10.42
CA ARG A 389 16.47 -6.39 -10.67
C ARG A 389 17.27 -6.55 -9.37
N GLU A 390 17.00 -5.68 -8.39
CA GLU A 390 17.70 -5.72 -7.10
C GLU A 390 17.35 -7.00 -6.31
N SER A 391 16.09 -7.42 -6.35
CA SER A 391 15.62 -8.64 -5.68
C SER A 391 16.18 -9.92 -6.33
N GLU A 392 16.32 -9.95 -7.66
CA GLU A 392 16.94 -11.07 -8.39
C GLU A 392 18.42 -11.18 -8.04
N LEU A 393 19.15 -10.05 -7.98
CA LEU A 393 20.53 -10.03 -7.53
C LEU A 393 20.67 -10.64 -6.12
N ARG A 394 19.80 -10.24 -5.18
CA ARG A 394 19.75 -10.82 -3.82
C ARG A 394 19.48 -12.31 -3.83
N PHE A 395 18.51 -12.74 -4.63
CA PHE A 395 18.18 -14.16 -4.75
C PHE A 395 19.37 -14.98 -5.27
N TYR A 396 20.11 -14.48 -6.25
CA TYR A 396 21.33 -15.15 -6.72
C TYR A 396 22.43 -15.22 -5.66
N GLN A 397 22.57 -14.19 -4.82
CA GLN A 397 23.48 -14.23 -3.67
C GLN A 397 23.10 -15.35 -2.70
N ILE A 398 21.82 -15.47 -2.34
CA ILE A 398 21.30 -16.56 -1.49
C ILE A 398 21.55 -17.92 -2.16
N GLN A 399 21.23 -18.05 -3.46
CA GLN A 399 21.45 -19.29 -4.20
C GLN A 399 22.93 -19.70 -4.23
N ASN A 400 23.85 -18.74 -4.29
CA ASN A 400 25.28 -18.99 -4.18
C ASN A 400 25.68 -19.47 -2.78
N ILE A 401 25.11 -18.92 -1.71
CA ILE A 401 25.32 -19.42 -0.34
C ILE A 401 24.79 -20.87 -0.23
N CYS A 402 23.60 -21.15 -0.75
CA CYS A 402 23.00 -22.49 -0.75
C CYS A 402 23.83 -23.54 -1.48
N SER A 403 24.50 -23.16 -2.58
CA SER A 403 25.23 -24.09 -3.45
C SER A 403 26.72 -24.16 -3.16
N ARG A 404 27.33 -23.03 -2.74
CA ARG A 404 28.78 -22.86 -2.55
C ARG A 404 29.06 -21.93 -1.36
N PRO A 405 28.72 -22.33 -0.12
CA PRO A 405 28.78 -21.46 1.06
C PRO A 405 30.15 -20.80 1.28
N TYR A 406 31.25 -21.54 1.06
CA TYR A 406 32.62 -21.05 1.25
C TYR A 406 33.16 -20.18 0.10
N LYS A 407 32.40 -19.99 -0.97
CA LYS A 407 32.78 -19.16 -2.14
C LYS A 407 31.78 -18.04 -2.42
N ALA A 408 30.78 -17.86 -1.57
CA ALA A 408 29.74 -16.85 -1.76
C ALA A 408 30.35 -15.44 -1.68
N LYS A 409 29.92 -14.55 -2.59
CA LYS A 409 30.25 -13.12 -2.58
C LYS A 409 28.96 -12.32 -2.37
N GLY A 410 29.00 -11.28 -1.53
CA GLY A 410 27.84 -10.43 -1.22
C GLY A 410 26.97 -10.93 -0.05
N GLY A 411 27.30 -12.09 0.51
CA GLY A 411 26.77 -12.63 1.75
C GLY A 411 27.72 -13.69 2.29
N ALA A 412 27.54 -14.11 3.54
CA ALA A 412 28.44 -15.05 4.19
C ALA A 412 27.68 -16.22 4.80
N TRP A 413 28.28 -17.40 4.62
CA TRP A 413 28.01 -18.53 5.48
C TRP A 413 28.83 -18.40 6.75
N LEU A 414 28.17 -18.35 7.90
CA LEU A 414 28.75 -18.12 9.22
C LEU A 414 28.78 -19.40 10.07
N GLY A 415 28.70 -20.57 9.44
CA GLY A 415 28.72 -21.88 10.10
C GLY A 415 27.31 -22.44 10.31
N ARG A 416 26.57 -21.95 11.31
CA ARG A 416 25.14 -22.30 11.56
C ARG A 416 24.17 -21.19 11.19
N GLU A 417 24.72 -20.06 10.78
CA GLU A 417 24.02 -18.83 10.45
C GLU A 417 24.44 -18.42 9.03
N TRP A 418 23.59 -17.63 8.37
CA TRP A 418 23.92 -17.01 7.10
C TRP A 418 23.39 -15.58 7.10
N GLY A 419 24.03 -14.69 6.34
CA GLY A 419 23.56 -13.32 6.27
C GLY A 419 24.12 -12.50 5.11
N MET A 420 23.44 -11.39 4.85
CA MET A 420 23.81 -10.35 3.89
C MET A 420 24.34 -9.13 4.63
N LYS A 421 25.30 -8.44 4.01
CA LYS A 421 25.93 -7.25 4.63
C LYS A 421 25.14 -5.98 4.33
N ASP A 422 24.68 -5.87 3.08
CA ASP A 422 24.08 -4.65 2.58
C ASP A 422 22.57 -4.80 2.48
N PRO A 423 21.78 -3.78 2.85
CA PRO A 423 20.35 -3.73 2.54
C PRO A 423 20.07 -3.50 1.05
N LEU A 424 18.92 -4.00 0.59
CA LEU A 424 18.32 -3.64 -0.70
C LEU A 424 17.67 -2.26 -0.65
N GLU A 425 16.93 -1.97 0.42
CA GLU A 425 16.27 -0.68 0.58
C GLU A 425 17.26 0.40 1.02
N LYS A 426 17.64 1.31 0.11
CA LYS A 426 18.66 2.34 0.38
C LYS A 426 18.10 3.68 0.83
N GLU A 427 16.84 3.97 0.54
CA GLU A 427 16.25 5.31 0.69
C GLU A 427 16.09 5.78 2.14
N PHE A 428 15.96 4.84 3.08
CA PHE A 428 15.72 5.14 4.50
C PHE A 428 16.96 4.95 5.39
N ILE A 429 18.11 4.62 4.81
CA ILE A 429 19.31 4.30 5.59
C ILE A 429 20.02 5.59 5.99
N LYS A 430 19.77 6.03 7.22
CA LYS A 430 20.83 6.71 7.98
C LYS A 430 21.56 5.67 8.80
N VAL A 431 22.89 5.74 8.82
CA VAL A 431 23.75 4.84 9.59
C VAL A 431 23.25 4.80 11.05
N GLY A 432 22.97 3.60 11.56
CA GLY A 432 22.46 3.38 12.93
C GLY A 432 20.94 3.51 13.11
N HIS A 433 20.16 3.68 12.03
CA HIS A 433 18.69 3.80 12.07
C HIS A 433 17.95 2.60 11.46
N ASP A 434 18.63 1.47 11.30
CA ASP A 434 18.08 0.21 10.80
C ASP A 434 18.55 -0.90 11.76
N CYS A 435 17.62 -1.60 12.41
CA CYS A 435 17.97 -2.69 13.34
C CYS A 435 18.25 -4.03 12.64
N ILE A 436 17.93 -4.17 11.35
CA ILE A 436 18.16 -5.40 10.57
C ILE A 436 19.61 -5.44 10.09
N TYR A 437 20.11 -4.32 9.60
CA TYR A 437 21.49 -4.17 9.10
C TYR A 437 22.36 -3.29 10.02
N ALA A 438 22.04 -3.25 11.31
CA ALA A 438 22.76 -2.44 12.28
C ALA A 438 24.26 -2.81 12.30
N ALA A 439 25.13 -1.84 12.07
CA ALA A 439 26.56 -1.99 12.34
C ALA A 439 26.79 -1.80 13.85
N GLU A 440 26.63 -2.85 14.64
CA GLU A 440 27.14 -2.84 16.01
C GLU A 440 28.66 -2.93 15.99
N GLY A 441 29.31 -2.08 16.79
CA GLY A 441 30.73 -1.75 16.63
C GLY A 441 31.68 -2.92 16.41
N GLY A 442 32.46 -2.84 15.34
CA GLY A 442 33.83 -3.34 15.28
C GLY A 442 34.04 -4.86 15.18
N GLY A 443 33.03 -5.65 14.82
CA GLY A 443 33.27 -7.03 14.36
C GLY A 443 33.90 -7.04 12.98
N ASP A 444 35.05 -7.70 12.82
CA ASP A 444 35.81 -7.80 11.55
C ASP A 444 35.00 -8.48 10.41
N ASP A 445 33.90 -9.18 10.76
CA ASP A 445 33.04 -9.90 9.82
C ASP A 445 31.92 -9.05 9.20
N GLY A 446 31.54 -7.92 9.84
CA GLY A 446 30.53 -6.97 9.35
C GLY A 446 29.07 -7.41 9.54
N TYR A 447 28.78 -8.33 10.48
CA TYR A 447 27.43 -8.81 10.77
C TYR A 447 26.98 -8.47 12.19
N SER A 448 25.69 -8.11 12.37
CA SER A 448 25.14 -7.85 13.71
C SER A 448 24.91 -9.16 14.48
N ARG A 449 25.61 -9.36 15.60
CA ARG A 449 25.37 -10.51 16.49
C ARG A 449 24.01 -10.44 17.18
N SER A 450 23.58 -9.24 17.57
CA SER A 450 22.27 -9.02 18.19
C SER A 450 21.11 -9.43 17.28
N TYR A 451 21.29 -9.35 15.95
CA TYR A 451 20.31 -9.83 14.98
C TYR A 451 20.10 -11.35 15.08
N PHE A 452 21.18 -12.13 15.05
CA PHE A 452 21.08 -13.59 15.13
C PHE A 452 20.62 -14.07 16.50
N ASP A 453 21.07 -13.42 17.58
CA ASP A 453 20.62 -13.73 18.93
C ASP A 453 19.11 -13.46 19.08
N ALA A 454 18.61 -12.34 18.52
CA ALA A 454 17.19 -12.02 18.53
C ALA A 454 16.32 -13.08 17.83
N LEU A 455 16.80 -13.66 16.73
CA LEU A 455 16.11 -14.72 16.00
C LEU A 455 16.17 -16.06 16.76
N ARG A 456 17.26 -16.35 17.49
CA ARG A 456 17.43 -17.60 18.25
C ARG A 456 16.35 -17.79 19.31
N ASP A 457 16.04 -16.74 20.05
CA ASP A 457 15.04 -16.78 21.14
C ASP A 457 13.62 -17.04 20.61
N SER A 458 13.35 -16.69 19.35
CA SER A 458 12.05 -16.96 18.71
C SER A 458 11.78 -18.45 18.47
N VAL A 459 12.84 -19.24 18.32
CA VAL A 459 12.76 -20.71 18.15
C VAL A 459 12.48 -21.41 19.48
N GLN A 460 12.75 -20.75 20.60
CA GLN A 460 12.58 -21.27 21.96
C GLN A 460 11.29 -20.82 22.66
N GLU A 461 10.63 -19.75 22.18
CA GLU A 461 9.29 -19.38 22.67
C GLU A 461 8.25 -20.43 22.23
N PRO A 462 7.47 -21.03 23.16
CA PRO A 462 6.37 -21.91 22.77
C PRO A 462 5.37 -21.11 21.95
N ARG A 463 5.09 -21.59 20.74
CA ARG A 463 4.07 -21.02 19.85
C ARG A 463 2.79 -20.78 20.66
N SER A 464 2.42 -19.52 20.87
CA SER A 464 1.12 -19.18 21.43
C SER A 464 0.03 -19.82 20.57
N PRO A 465 -1.01 -20.43 21.16
CA PRO A 465 -2.01 -21.15 20.39
C PRO A 465 -2.68 -20.18 19.42
N ALA A 466 -2.55 -20.51 18.12
CA ALA A 466 -3.35 -19.90 17.08
C ALA A 466 -4.80 -19.89 17.54
N ARG A 467 -5.45 -18.71 17.53
CA ARG A 467 -6.87 -18.59 17.84
C ARG A 467 -7.64 -19.57 16.96
N SER A 468 -8.03 -20.69 17.56
CA SER A 468 -8.81 -21.72 16.95
C SER A 468 -10.22 -21.21 16.71
N ARG A 469 -10.66 -21.37 15.46
CA ARG A 469 -12.05 -21.51 14.98
C ARG A 469 -13.10 -21.53 16.10
N ILE A 470 -13.97 -20.52 16.11
CA ILE A 470 -15.32 -20.69 16.64
C ILE A 470 -16.24 -20.69 15.43
N ALA A 471 -16.60 -21.89 14.98
CA ALA A 471 -17.71 -22.11 14.08
C ALA A 471 -18.71 -23.03 14.80
N SER A 472 -19.92 -22.48 14.97
CA SER A 472 -21.21 -23.18 15.02
C SER A 472 -21.32 -24.46 15.85
N GLU A 473 -21.84 -24.33 17.07
CA GLU A 473 -22.76 -25.32 17.63
C GLU A 473 -23.94 -24.57 18.26
N HIS A 474 -24.99 -24.34 17.46
CA HIS A 474 -26.35 -24.17 17.96
C HIS A 474 -27.26 -25.00 17.05
N GLY A 475 -27.60 -26.19 17.54
CA GLY A 475 -28.54 -27.07 16.87
C GLY A 475 -28.66 -28.41 17.59
N ARG A 476 -29.70 -28.50 18.44
CA ARG A 476 -30.41 -29.69 18.94
C ARG A 476 -30.23 -30.01 20.44
N ILE A 477 -31.24 -29.68 21.24
CA ILE A 477 -32.27 -30.62 21.75
C ILE A 477 -33.14 -29.89 22.80
N THR A 478 -34.47 -30.02 22.61
CA THR A 478 -35.64 -29.68 23.46
C THR A 478 -35.87 -28.24 23.86
#